data_AF-A0A410Q071-F1
#
_entry.id   AF-A0A410Q071-F1
#
_cell.length_a   1.000
_cell.length_b   1.000
_cell.length_c   1.000
_cell.angle_alpha   90.00
_cell.angle_beta   90.00
_cell.angle_gamma   90.00
#
_symmetry.space_group_name_H-M   'P 1'
#
loop_
_entity.id
_entity.type
_entity.pdbx_description
1 polymer ?
#
loop_
_entity_poly.entity_id
_entity_poly.type
_entity_poly.pdbx_seq_one_letter_code
_entity_poly.pdbx_strand_id
1 'polypeptide(L)'
;MNIIDYIPVGSANAISRKQLCAVTGLPDRLMRREIERARKDYAILNIDGSGYFRPADGEAYLTERWLKQERSRERHVRDATRGAEKALLGSNRELIPVHSYVRRKRRGEDERPQIEGQMRL
;
A
#
# COMPACT_ATOMS: atom_id res chain seq x y z
N MET A 1 -3.34 15.23 -15.80
CA MET A 1 -3.11 13.80 -16.10
C MET A 1 -3.31 13.02 -14.82
N ASN A 2 -4.29 12.12 -14.76
CA ASN A 2 -4.46 11.24 -13.61
C ASN A 2 -4.02 9.84 -14.00
N ILE A 3 -3.02 9.28 -13.31
CA ILE A 3 -2.47 7.96 -13.67
C ILE A 3 -3.50 6.84 -13.48
N ILE A 4 -4.51 7.06 -12.64
CA ILE A 4 -5.55 6.07 -12.36
C ILE A 4 -6.35 5.67 -13.60
N ASP A 5 -6.50 6.58 -14.55
CA ASP A 5 -7.24 6.37 -15.79
C ASP A 5 -6.53 5.36 -16.71
N TYR A 6 -5.24 5.16 -16.49
CA TYR A 6 -4.39 4.20 -17.24
C TYR A 6 -4.16 2.90 -16.47
N ILE A 7 -4.64 2.80 -15.22
CA ILE A 7 -4.50 1.59 -14.39
C ILE A 7 -5.80 0.78 -14.49
N PRO A 8 -5.77 -0.38 -15.15
CA PRO A 8 -6.96 -1.20 -15.37
C PRO A 8 -7.46 -1.85 -14.08
N VAL A 9 -8.73 -2.27 -14.12
CA VAL A 9 -9.38 -3.03 -13.05
C VAL A 9 -9.30 -4.52 -13.39
N GLY A 10 -9.06 -5.36 -12.39
CA GLY A 10 -8.89 -6.80 -12.50
C GLY A 10 -7.43 -7.21 -12.66
N SER A 11 -7.02 -8.26 -11.94
CA SER A 11 -5.65 -8.79 -11.99
C SER A 11 -5.26 -9.30 -13.37
N ALA A 12 -6.21 -9.87 -14.11
CA ALA A 12 -6.01 -10.35 -15.48
C ALA A 12 -5.59 -9.24 -16.47
N ASN A 13 -5.92 -7.98 -16.15
CA ASN A 13 -5.64 -6.83 -17.00
C ASN A 13 -4.36 -6.09 -16.60
N ALA A 14 -3.53 -6.63 -15.71
CA ALA A 14 -2.37 -5.94 -15.17
C ALA A 14 -1.47 -5.32 -16.26
N ILE A 15 -1.14 -4.04 -16.08
CA ILE A 15 -0.33 -3.29 -17.04
C ILE A 15 1.10 -3.12 -16.54
N SER A 16 2.08 -3.39 -17.40
CA SER A 16 3.49 -3.18 -17.01
C SER A 16 3.82 -1.68 -16.91
N ARG A 17 4.84 -1.34 -16.10
CA ARG A 17 5.32 0.05 -16.02
C ARG A 17 5.80 0.58 -17.37
N LYS A 18 6.45 -0.28 -18.17
CA LYS A 18 6.92 0.07 -19.51
C LYS A 18 5.76 0.46 -20.43
N GLN A 19 4.67 -0.29 -20.38
CA GLN A 19 3.44 0.04 -21.12
C GLN A 19 2.84 1.36 -20.61
N LEU A 20 2.76 1.57 -19.29
CA LEU A 20 2.31 2.84 -18.72
C LEU A 20 3.14 4.03 -19.23
N CYS A 21 4.47 3.92 -19.24
CA CYS A 21 5.33 4.97 -19.81
C CYS A 21 5.04 5.20 -21.29
N ALA A 22 4.85 4.13 -22.08
CA ALA A 22 4.56 4.23 -23.50
C ALA A 22 3.22 4.93 -23.80
N VAL A 23 2.15 4.57 -23.07
CA VAL A 23 0.81 5.15 -23.31
C VAL A 23 0.65 6.56 -22.75
N THR A 24 1.43 6.92 -21.74
CA THR A 24 1.39 8.25 -21.12
C THR A 24 2.43 9.23 -21.64
N GLY A 25 3.46 8.73 -22.34
CA GLY A 25 4.64 9.51 -22.74
C GLY A 25 5.53 9.94 -21.58
N LEU A 26 5.25 9.48 -20.35
CA LEU A 26 6.00 9.90 -19.16
C LEU A 26 7.31 9.09 -19.00
N PRO A 27 8.42 9.76 -18.63
CA PRO A 27 9.63 9.09 -18.21
C PRO A 27 9.40 8.16 -17.02
N ASP A 28 10.10 7.03 -16.99
CA ASP A 28 9.92 5.98 -15.95
C ASP A 28 10.11 6.49 -14.51
N ARG A 29 11.01 7.45 -14.29
CA ARG A 29 11.20 8.09 -12.97
C ARG A 29 9.98 8.88 -12.52
N LEU A 30 9.31 9.60 -13.43
CA LEU A 30 8.08 10.32 -13.11
C LEU A 30 6.92 9.35 -12.93
N MET A 31 6.83 8.31 -13.76
CA MET A 31 5.83 7.25 -13.63
C MET A 31 5.84 6.60 -12.25
N ARG A 32 7.03 6.27 -11.70
CA ARG A 32 7.16 5.74 -10.34
C ARG A 32 6.56 6.68 -9.29
N ARG A 33 6.86 7.98 -9.37
CA ARG A 33 6.35 8.99 -8.43
C ARG A 33 4.83 9.14 -8.52
N GLU A 34 4.27 9.11 -9.72
CA GLU A 34 2.82 9.22 -9.91
C GLU A 34 2.10 7.99 -9.35
N ILE A 35 2.63 6.78 -9.55
CA ILE A 35 2.09 5.55 -8.96
C ILE A 35 2.15 5.61 -7.42
N GLU A 36 3.28 6.03 -6.86
CA GLU A 36 3.44 6.20 -5.39
C GLU A 36 2.46 7.22 -4.83
N ARG A 37 2.21 8.31 -5.55
CA ARG A 37 1.23 9.33 -5.16
C ARG A 37 -0.19 8.76 -5.19
N ALA A 38 -0.58 8.13 -6.28
CA ALA A 38 -1.93 7.58 -6.45
C ALA A 38 -2.24 6.43 -5.47
N ARG A 39 -1.22 5.66 -5.06
CA ARG A 39 -1.37 4.58 -4.06
C ARG A 39 -1.87 5.02 -2.69
N LYS A 40 -1.78 6.32 -2.37
CA LYS A 40 -2.30 6.87 -1.11
C LYS A 40 -3.83 6.89 -1.09
N ASP A 41 -4.44 7.04 -2.26
CA ASP A 41 -5.88 7.24 -2.42
C ASP A 41 -6.56 6.03 -3.09
N TYR A 42 -5.80 5.21 -3.84
CA TYR A 42 -6.33 4.08 -4.60
C TYR A 42 -5.57 2.77 -4.32
N ALA A 43 -6.30 1.65 -4.31
CA ALA A 43 -5.74 0.31 -4.20
C ALA A 43 -5.06 -0.11 -5.52
N ILE A 44 -3.81 0.29 -5.71
CA ILE A 44 -2.99 -0.06 -6.89
C ILE A 44 -1.99 -1.15 -6.51
N LEU A 45 -2.29 -2.39 -6.88
CA LEU A 45 -1.52 -3.56 -6.52
C LEU A 45 -0.46 -3.85 -7.58
N ASN A 46 0.67 -4.41 -7.14
CA ASN A 46 1.63 -5.07 -8.01
C ASN A 46 2.20 -6.27 -7.26
N ILE A 47 1.76 -7.46 -7.67
CA ILE A 47 2.08 -8.73 -7.03
C ILE A 47 3.05 -9.47 -7.96
N ASP A 48 4.20 -9.86 -7.41
CA ASP A 48 5.24 -10.65 -8.11
C ASP A 48 5.73 -10.06 -9.45
N GLY A 49 5.59 -8.75 -9.67
CA GLY A 49 6.06 -8.08 -10.89
C GLY A 49 5.14 -8.25 -12.10
N SER A 50 3.95 -8.83 -11.92
CA SER A 50 2.94 -9.05 -12.98
C SER A 50 2.41 -7.78 -13.64
N GLY A 51 2.61 -6.62 -13.02
CA GLY A 51 2.11 -5.33 -13.50
C GLY A 51 1.31 -4.61 -12.42
N TYR A 52 0.73 -3.47 -12.80
CA TYR A 52 -0.10 -2.65 -11.92
C TYR A 52 -1.57 -2.83 -12.30
N PHE A 53 -2.43 -2.97 -11.29
CA PHE A 53 -3.87 -3.06 -11.48
C PHE A 53 -4.61 -2.59 -10.23
N ARG A 54 -5.90 -2.31 -10.40
CA ARG A 54 -6.85 -2.19 -9.29
C ARG A 54 -7.62 -3.51 -9.15
N PRO A 55 -7.81 -4.03 -7.94
CA PRO A 55 -8.57 -5.26 -7.75
C PRO A 55 -10.02 -5.07 -8.22
N ALA A 56 -10.54 -6.05 -8.96
CA ALA A 56 -11.96 -6.11 -9.31
C ALA A 56 -12.81 -6.59 -8.13
N ASP A 57 -14.13 -6.51 -8.27
CA ASP A 57 -15.07 -7.13 -7.33
C ASP A 57 -14.78 -8.64 -7.24
N GLY A 58 -14.73 -9.17 -6.01
CA GLY A 58 -14.33 -10.56 -5.74
C GLY A 58 -12.80 -10.79 -5.64
N GLU A 59 -11.95 -9.82 -5.99
CA GLU A 59 -10.48 -9.92 -5.86
C GLU A 59 -9.93 -9.32 -4.56
N ALA A 60 -10.76 -9.12 -3.54
CA ALA A 60 -10.34 -8.54 -2.25
C ALA A 60 -9.16 -9.29 -1.61
N TYR A 61 -9.07 -10.61 -1.82
CA TYR A 61 -7.97 -11.46 -1.36
C TYR A 61 -6.60 -11.03 -1.90
N LEU A 62 -6.54 -10.45 -3.11
CA LEU A 62 -5.29 -9.92 -3.68
C LEU A 62 -4.81 -8.68 -2.94
N THR A 63 -5.74 -7.84 -2.48
CA THR A 63 -5.43 -6.68 -1.65
C THR A 63 -4.81 -7.13 -0.33
N GLU A 64 -5.40 -8.12 0.33
CA GLU A 64 -4.85 -8.69 1.56
C GLU A 64 -3.46 -9.30 1.35
N ARG A 65 -3.28 -10.07 0.27
CA ARG A 65 -1.99 -10.65 -0.11
C ARG A 65 -0.94 -9.56 -0.32
N TRP A 66 -1.27 -8.52 -1.08
CA TRP A 66 -0.37 -7.41 -1.34
C TRP A 66 0.00 -6.64 -0.06
N LEU A 67 -0.96 -6.40 0.84
CA LEU A 67 -0.67 -5.78 2.14
C LEU A 67 0.28 -6.63 2.99
N LYS A 68 0.12 -7.96 3.00
CA LYS A 68 1.05 -8.87 3.68
C LYS A 68 2.45 -8.78 3.09
N GLN A 69 2.55 -8.75 1.76
CA GLN A 69 3.81 -8.59 1.02
C GLN A 69 4.51 -7.27 1.36
N GLU A 70 3.80 -6.13 1.28
CA GLU A 70 4.40 -4.82 1.56
C GLU A 70 4.82 -4.67 3.03
N ARG A 71 4.02 -5.17 3.99
CA ARG A 71 4.42 -5.21 5.40
C ARG A 71 5.64 -6.09 5.64
N SER A 72 5.79 -7.17 4.88
CA SER A 72 6.99 -8.00 4.94
C SER A 72 8.21 -7.27 4.40
N ARG A 73 8.04 -6.53 3.30
CA ARG A 73 9.10 -5.67 2.74
C ARG A 73 9.50 -4.57 3.70
N GLU A 74 8.54 -3.90 4.34
CA GLU A 74 8.78 -2.90 5.39
C GLU A 74 9.65 -3.48 6.51
N ARG A 75 9.27 -4.65 7.05
CA ARG A 75 10.07 -5.33 8.07
C ARG A 75 11.48 -5.67 7.59
N HIS A 76 11.61 -6.18 6.37
CA HIS A 76 12.90 -6.51 5.79
C HIS A 76 13.79 -5.28 5.63
N VAL A 77 13.26 -4.16 5.14
CA VAL A 77 14.00 -2.90 5.02
C VAL A 77 14.46 -2.41 6.38
N ARG A 78 13.56 -2.38 7.37
CA ARG A 78 13.90 -2.00 8.75
C ARG A 78 14.98 -2.91 9.35
N ASP A 79 14.90 -4.22 9.12
CA ASP A 79 15.88 -5.15 9.68
C ASP A 79 17.25 -5.01 8.98
N ALA A 80 17.25 -4.66 7.68
CA ALA A 80 18.47 -4.36 6.92
C ALA A 80 19.16 -3.06 7.36
N THR A 81 18.44 -2.04 7.87
CA THR A 81 19.06 -0.80 8.37
C THR A 81 19.77 -0.96 9.71
N ARG A 82 19.45 -2.00 10.49
CA ARG A 82 20.02 -2.24 11.83
C ARG A 82 21.55 -2.28 11.86
N GLY A 83 22.19 -2.80 10.80
CA GLY A 83 23.64 -2.82 10.70
C GLY A 83 24.26 -1.42 10.67
N ALA A 84 23.67 -0.53 9.87
CA ALA A 84 24.08 0.87 9.78
C ALA A 84 23.79 1.62 11.09
N GLU A 85 22.65 1.38 11.72
CA GLU A 85 22.29 1.97 13.02
C GLU A 85 23.30 1.57 14.12
N LYS A 86 23.69 0.29 14.19
CA LYS A 86 24.71 -0.19 15.13
C LYS A 86 26.07 0.48 14.91
N ALA A 87 26.47 0.67 13.66
CA ALA A 87 27.73 1.34 13.33
C ALA A 87 27.76 2.81 13.81
N LEU A 88 26.62 3.51 13.78
CA LEU A 88 26.50 4.89 14.27
C LEU A 88 26.49 5.01 15.79
N LEU A 89 25.92 4.03 16.51
CA LEU A 89 25.67 4.13 17.96
C LEU A 89 26.79 3.56 18.84
N GLY A 90 27.72 2.79 18.28
CA GLY A 90 28.79 2.12 19.01
C GLY A 90 28.30 0.89 19.81
N SER A 91 29.23 0.00 20.18
CA SER A 91 28.99 -1.36 20.69
C SER A 91 28.19 -1.47 21.99
N ASN A 92 27.87 -0.36 22.66
CA ASN A 92 27.45 -0.34 24.06
C ASN A 92 26.03 0.22 24.30
N ARG A 93 25.20 0.32 23.25
CA ARG A 93 23.81 0.80 23.36
C ARG A 93 22.86 -0.15 22.66
N GLU A 94 21.82 -0.56 23.38
CA GLU A 94 20.76 -1.42 22.87
C GLU A 94 19.72 -0.57 22.12
N LEU A 95 19.45 -0.93 20.87
CA LEU A 95 18.42 -0.28 20.05
C LEU A 95 17.06 -0.93 20.33
N ILE A 96 16.13 -0.17 20.88
CA ILE A 96 14.74 -0.61 21.07
C ILE A 96 13.89 -0.05 19.92
N PRO A 97 13.47 -0.88 18.95
CA PRO A 97 12.60 -0.43 17.88
C PRO A 97 11.19 -0.17 18.42
N VAL A 98 10.82 1.09 18.54
CA VAL A 98 9.45 1.49 18.87
C VAL A 98 8.63 1.48 17.58
N HIS A 99 7.64 0.59 17.47
CA HIS A 99 6.74 0.57 16.32
C HIS A 99 5.92 1.87 16.31
N SER A 100 5.83 2.56 15.17
CA SER A 100 4.96 3.72 15.02
C SER A 100 3.53 3.30 15.35
N TYR A 101 2.95 3.90 16.39
CA TYR A 101 1.62 3.58 16.88
C TYR A 101 0.57 3.93 15.81
N VAL A 102 -0.02 2.91 15.16
CA VAL A 102 -1.16 3.09 14.25
C VAL A 102 -2.35 2.34 14.82
N ARG A 103 -3.34 3.09 15.35
CA ARG A 103 -4.61 2.53 15.83
C ARG A 103 -5.68 2.61 14.74
N ARG A 104 -6.50 1.57 14.61
CA ARG A 104 -7.72 1.60 13.80
C ARG A 104 -8.68 2.64 14.39
N LYS A 105 -9.18 3.58 13.58
CA LYS A 105 -10.31 4.44 13.99
C LYS A 105 -11.51 3.52 14.28
N ARG A 106 -12.09 3.58 15.50
CA ARG A 106 -13.37 2.92 15.77
C ARG A 106 -14.41 3.48 14.78
N ARG A 107 -15.27 2.61 14.21
CA ARG A 107 -16.41 3.04 13.37
C ARG A 107 -17.11 4.23 14.05
N GLY A 108 -17.38 5.28 13.29
CA GLY A 108 -18.20 6.40 13.76
C GLY A 108 -19.57 5.89 14.19
N GLU A 109 -20.20 6.58 15.14
CA GLU A 109 -21.54 6.23 15.62
C GLU A 109 -22.57 6.16 14.48
N ASP A 110 -22.34 6.94 13.43
CA ASP A 110 -23.17 7.02 12.21
C ASP A 110 -23.03 5.82 11.25
N GLU A 111 -22.03 4.95 11.44
CA GLU A 111 -21.79 3.76 10.60
C GLU A 111 -22.29 2.46 11.24
N ARG A 112 -22.99 2.55 12.38
CA ARG A 112 -23.61 1.39 13.02
C ARG A 112 -24.98 1.14 12.37
N PRO A 113 -25.25 -0.06 11.81
CA PRO A 113 -26.62 -0.39 11.41
C PRO A 113 -27.52 -0.29 12.63
N GLN A 114 -28.65 0.39 12.49
CA GLN A 114 -29.64 0.53 13.55
C GLN A 114 -30.12 -0.87 13.94
N ILE A 115 -29.87 -1.26 15.18
CA ILE A 115 -30.37 -2.51 15.73
C ILE A 115 -31.78 -2.21 16.25
N GLU A 116 -32.80 -2.93 15.76
CA GLU A 116 -34.18 -2.80 16.23
C GLU A 116 -34.22 -2.90 17.77
N GLY A 117 -34.70 -1.83 18.42
CA GLY A 117 -34.88 -1.78 19.88
C GLY A 117 -34.24 -0.60 20.61
N GLN A 118 -33.40 0.24 19.98
CA GLN A 118 -32.92 1.46 20.62
C GLN A 118 -33.90 2.63 20.41
N MET A 119 -34.74 2.91 21.42
CA MET A 119 -35.43 4.20 21.56
C MET A 119 -34.44 5.28 22.00
N ARG A 120 -34.42 6.42 21.28
CA ARG A 120 -33.77 7.65 21.76
C ARG A 120 -34.76 8.42 22.64
N LEU A 121 -34.33 8.80 23.84
CA LEU A 121 -34.97 9.83 24.66
C LEU A 121 -34.68 11.22 24.08
#